data_AF-A0A1E4CSM6-F1
#
_entry.id   AF-A0A1E4CSM6-F1
#
_cell.length_a   1.000
_cell.length_b   1.000
_cell.length_c   1.000
_cell.angle_alpha   90.00
_cell.angle_beta   90.00
_cell.angle_gamma   90.00
#
_symmetry.space_group_name_H-M   'P 1'
#
loop_
_entity.id
_entity.type
_entity.pdbx_description
1 polymer ?
#
loop_
_entity_poly.entity_id
_entity_poly.type
_entity_poly.pdbx_seq_one_letter_code
_entity_poly.pdbx_strand_id
1 'polypeptide(L)'
;MREVFVADTDAEAERLSVGLHMGRMMREYFLQLLANFDFLPYLKHDQSVPDSDVTPEYCAKHNWIIGSPATVAEKIEKIHNDVGGFGHLLVFGFDYVDHPQAWRHSLELLAKEVLPKVKHLSA
;
A
#
# COMPACT_ATOMS: atom_id res chain seq x y z
N MET A 1 -6.93 1.16 5.89
CA MET A 1 -6.48 -0.03 5.15
C MET A 1 -5.19 0.37 4.45
N ARG A 2 -4.11 -0.43 4.54
CA ARG A 2 -2.79 -0.05 3.99
C ARG A 2 -2.42 -1.04 2.88
N GLU A 3 -2.58 -0.60 1.63
CA GLU A 3 -2.35 -1.48 0.48
C GLU A 3 -0.86 -1.77 0.28
N VAL A 4 -0.54 -2.93 -0.31
CA VAL A 4 0.84 -3.39 -0.50
C VAL A 4 1.10 -3.67 -1.98
N PHE A 5 2.17 -3.11 -2.53
CA PHE A 5 2.66 -3.44 -3.87
C PHE A 5 4.17 -3.21 -3.96
N VAL A 6 4.91 -4.21 -4.44
CA VAL A 6 6.36 -4.13 -4.56
C VAL A 6 6.75 -4.17 -6.03
N ALA A 7 7.67 -3.31 -6.45
CA ALA A 7 8.29 -3.39 -7.77
C ALA A 7 9.80 -3.17 -7.64
N ASP A 8 10.55 -3.22 -8.75
CA ASP A 8 12.01 -3.06 -8.68
C ASP A 8 12.43 -1.64 -8.28
N THR A 9 11.57 -0.64 -8.54
CA THR A 9 11.79 0.77 -8.16
C THR A 9 10.51 1.39 -7.60
N ASP A 10 10.65 2.46 -6.85
CA ASP A 10 9.51 3.21 -6.30
C ASP A 10 8.60 3.76 -7.39
N ALA A 11 9.18 4.31 -8.46
CA ALA A 11 8.44 4.85 -9.59
C ALA A 11 7.64 3.76 -10.33
N GLU A 12 8.22 2.56 -10.49
CA GLU A 12 7.53 1.44 -11.11
C GLU A 12 6.40 0.91 -10.21
N ALA A 13 6.61 0.87 -8.89
CA ALA A 13 5.58 0.47 -7.95
C ALA A 13 4.38 1.43 -7.99
N GLU A 14 4.61 2.74 -8.08
CA GLU A 14 3.56 3.74 -8.24
C GLU A 14 2.80 3.54 -9.56
N ARG A 15 3.53 3.40 -10.68
CA ARG A 15 2.93 3.17 -12.01
C ARG A 15 2.06 1.90 -12.05
N LEU A 16 2.55 0.80 -11.49
CA LEU A 16 1.87 -0.49 -11.50
C LEU A 16 0.76 -0.63 -10.46
N SER A 17 0.72 0.22 -9.43
CA SER A 17 -0.35 0.22 -8.43
C SER A 17 -1.38 1.32 -8.68
N VAL A 18 -1.01 2.57 -8.46
CA VAL A 18 -1.85 3.77 -8.63
C VAL A 18 -2.33 3.91 -10.07
N GLY A 19 -1.46 3.60 -11.03
CA GLY A 19 -1.78 3.66 -12.46
C GLY A 19 -2.65 2.51 -12.97
N LEU A 20 -2.78 1.39 -12.23
CA LEU A 20 -3.52 0.21 -12.65
C LEU A 20 -4.68 -0.13 -11.68
N HIS A 21 -4.86 -1.42 -11.39
CA HIS A 21 -6.09 -1.95 -10.79
C HIS A 21 -6.28 -1.54 -9.32
N MET A 22 -5.21 -1.28 -8.57
CA MET A 22 -5.33 -0.73 -7.21
C MET A 22 -5.88 0.70 -7.22
N GLY A 23 -5.31 1.58 -8.04
CA GLY A 23 -5.81 2.95 -8.18
C GLY A 23 -7.22 3.00 -8.76
N ARG A 24 -7.54 2.12 -9.72
CA ARG A 24 -8.91 1.98 -10.25
C ARG A 24 -9.92 1.62 -9.16
N MET A 25 -9.67 0.55 -8.40
CA MET A 25 -10.53 0.10 -7.30
C MET A 25 -10.74 1.22 -6.26
N MET A 26 -9.68 1.96 -5.94
CA MET A 26 -9.73 3.09 -5.02
C MET A 26 -10.56 4.27 -5.54
N ARG A 27 -10.37 4.70 -6.79
CA ARG A 27 -11.14 5.83 -7.38
C ARG A 27 -12.60 5.48 -7.56
N GLU A 28 -12.88 4.33 -8.17
CA GLU A 28 -14.21 4.00 -8.66
C GLU A 28 -15.11 3.41 -7.58
N TYR A 29 -14.54 2.87 -6.51
CA TYR A 29 -15.32 2.18 -5.48
C TYR A 29 -14.93 2.59 -4.05
N PHE A 30 -13.70 2.33 -3.62
CA PHE A 30 -13.40 2.33 -2.19
C PHE A 30 -13.45 3.72 -1.55
N LEU A 31 -12.89 4.74 -2.20
CA LEU A 31 -12.95 6.11 -1.64
C LEU A 31 -14.37 6.66 -1.62
N GLN A 32 -15.20 6.34 -2.62
CA GLN A 32 -16.62 6.70 -2.64
C GLN A 32 -17.37 6.01 -1.49
N LEU A 33 -17.08 4.73 -1.25
CA LEU A 33 -17.65 3.98 -0.14
C LEU A 33 -17.26 4.61 1.20
N LEU A 34 -15.97 4.89 1.43
CA LEU A 34 -15.50 5.47 2.69
C LEU A 34 -16.04 6.87 2.94
N ALA A 35 -16.20 7.68 1.88
CA ALA A 35 -16.81 9.00 1.97
C ALA A 35 -18.25 8.93 2.51
N ASN A 36 -19.03 7.93 2.08
CA ASN A 36 -20.41 7.75 2.55
C ASN A 36 -20.53 7.35 4.04
N PHE A 37 -19.42 6.98 4.69
CA PHE A 37 -19.39 6.59 6.10
C PHE A 37 -18.46 7.48 6.95
N ASP A 38 -18.01 8.62 6.43
CA ASP A 38 -17.09 9.55 7.11
C ASP A 38 -15.73 8.92 7.50
N PHE A 39 -15.22 7.97 6.70
CA PHE A 39 -13.95 7.28 6.97
C PHE A 39 -12.71 7.91 6.32
N LEU A 40 -12.85 8.90 5.44
CA LEU A 40 -11.72 9.57 4.80
C LEU A 40 -10.68 10.15 5.79
N PRO A 41 -11.06 10.70 6.96
CA PRO A 41 -10.10 11.20 7.96
C PRO A 41 -9.06 10.16 8.42
N TYR A 42 -9.38 8.86 8.36
CA TYR A 42 -8.46 7.78 8.75
C TYR A 42 -7.42 7.43 7.68
N LEU A 43 -7.57 7.96 6.46
CA LEU A 43 -6.58 7.79 5.39
C LEU A 43 -5.55 8.93 5.38
N LYS A 44 -5.81 10.01 6.10
CA LYS A 44 -4.97 11.21 6.12
C LYS A 44 -3.76 11.05 7.03
N HIS A 45 -2.65 11.68 6.64
CA HIS A 45 -1.49 11.80 7.54
C HIS A 45 -1.69 12.89 8.61
N ASP A 46 -2.57 13.87 8.34
CA ASP A 46 -2.90 14.97 9.24
C ASP A 46 -4.37 15.39 9.03
N GLN A 47 -5.05 15.78 10.12
CA GLN A 47 -6.47 16.12 10.08
C GLN A 47 -6.79 17.47 9.41
N SER A 48 -5.79 18.34 9.22
CA SER A 48 -5.94 19.60 8.49
C SER A 48 -6.07 19.42 6.97
N VAL A 49 -5.70 18.26 6.44
CA VAL A 49 -5.84 17.94 5.02
C VAL A 49 -7.33 17.86 4.64
N PRO A 50 -7.79 18.56 3.60
CA PRO A 50 -9.18 18.49 3.18
C PRO A 50 -9.52 17.11 2.58
N ASP A 51 -10.77 16.66 2.72
CA ASP A 51 -11.20 15.37 2.18
C ASP A 51 -11.06 15.27 0.65
N SER A 52 -11.15 16.41 -0.04
CA SER A 52 -10.96 16.52 -1.50
C SER A 52 -9.59 16.06 -1.97
N ASP A 53 -8.58 16.10 -1.08
CA ASP A 53 -7.20 15.74 -1.41
C ASP A 53 -6.94 14.25 -1.19
N VAL A 54 -7.90 13.51 -0.62
CA VAL A 54 -7.78 12.06 -0.40
C VAL A 54 -8.05 11.32 -1.72
N THR A 55 -7.04 11.28 -2.57
CA THR A 55 -7.01 10.52 -3.84
C THR A 55 -6.16 9.25 -3.70
N PRO A 56 -6.17 8.32 -4.67
CA PRO A 56 -5.25 7.18 -4.65
C PRO A 56 -3.78 7.60 -4.66
N GLU A 57 -3.42 8.67 -5.37
CA GLU A 57 -2.07 9.22 -5.40
C GLU A 57 -1.66 9.73 -4.00
N TYR A 58 -2.58 10.43 -3.32
CA TYR A 58 -2.39 10.83 -1.93
C TYR A 58 -2.21 9.61 -1.01
N CYS A 59 -3.09 8.62 -1.14
CA CYS A 59 -3.03 7.40 -0.34
C CYS A 59 -1.73 6.62 -0.61
N ALA A 60 -1.27 6.54 -1.85
CA ALA A 60 -0.01 5.89 -2.21
C ALA A 60 1.20 6.53 -1.52
N LYS A 61 1.18 7.87 -1.42
CA LYS A 61 2.24 8.65 -0.78
C LYS A 61 2.22 8.57 0.74
N HIS A 62 1.04 8.63 1.35
CA HIS A 62 0.89 8.86 2.79
C HIS A 62 0.42 7.64 3.59
N ASN A 63 -0.20 6.66 2.93
CA ASN A 63 -0.94 5.59 3.60
C ASN A 63 -0.51 4.18 3.14
N TRP A 64 -0.30 3.97 1.85
CA TRP A 64 0.03 2.65 1.30
C TRP A 64 1.51 2.28 1.47
N ILE A 65 1.73 0.98 1.47
CA ILE A 65 3.02 0.32 1.58
C ILE A 65 3.44 -0.12 0.16
N ILE A 66 3.66 0.87 -0.71
CA ILE A 66 4.19 0.64 -2.06
C ILE A 66 5.62 1.15 -2.22
N GLY A 67 6.40 0.50 -3.08
CA GLY A 67 7.75 0.94 -3.44
C GLY A 67 8.66 -0.20 -3.91
N SER A 68 9.96 0.08 -3.93
CA SER A 68 11.04 -0.90 -4.02
C SER A 68 11.09 -1.80 -2.78
N PRO A 69 11.80 -2.95 -2.80
CA PRO A 69 11.90 -3.81 -1.64
C PRO A 69 12.48 -3.12 -0.40
N ALA A 70 13.41 -2.18 -0.59
CA ALA A 70 13.97 -1.38 0.50
C ALA A 70 12.91 -0.43 1.09
N THR A 71 12.26 0.36 0.24
CA THR A 71 11.21 1.30 0.67
C THR A 71 10.04 0.60 1.37
N VAL A 72 9.62 -0.56 0.85
CA VAL A 72 8.53 -1.34 1.46
C VAL A 72 8.94 -1.90 2.82
N ALA A 73 10.18 -2.39 2.97
CA ALA A 73 10.69 -2.87 4.26
C ALA A 73 10.73 -1.75 5.31
N GLU A 74 11.23 -0.56 4.94
CA GLU A 74 11.25 0.62 5.82
C GLU A 74 9.84 1.05 6.25
N LYS A 75 8.88 1.06 5.32
CA LYS A 75 7.49 1.37 5.64
C LYS A 75 6.87 0.35 6.59
N ILE A 76 7.13 -0.95 6.37
CA ILE A 76 6.66 -2.02 7.27
C ILE A 76 7.24 -1.85 8.67
N GLU A 77 8.56 -1.63 8.77
CA GLU A 77 9.24 -1.42 10.05
C GLU A 77 8.71 -0.18 10.78
N LYS A 78 8.54 0.93 10.05
CA LYS A 78 7.93 2.14 10.61
C LYS A 78 6.54 1.85 11.18
N ILE A 79 5.67 1.20 10.40
CA ILE A 79 4.31 0.89 10.85
C ILE A 79 4.34 -0.05 12.05
N HIS A 80 5.21 -1.07 12.02
CA HIS A 80 5.39 -2.01 13.12
C HIS A 80 5.73 -1.26 14.42
N ASN A 81 6.68 -0.33 14.37
CA ASN A 81 7.08 0.48 15.52
C ASN A 81 5.97 1.44 15.97
N ASP A 82 5.29 2.10 15.01
CA ASP A 82 4.22 3.07 15.31
C ASP A 82 3.01 2.42 16.03
N VAL A 83 2.73 1.13 15.78
CA VAL A 83 1.59 0.42 16.37
C VAL A 83 1.95 -0.54 17.50
N GLY A 84 3.24 -0.64 17.87
CA GLY A 84 3.71 -1.56 18.91
C GLY A 84 3.84 -3.02 18.47
N GLY A 85 3.83 -3.28 17.17
CA GLY A 85 4.12 -4.57 16.55
C GLY A 85 2.90 -5.31 15.99
N PHE A 86 3.16 -6.26 15.09
CA PHE A 86 2.16 -7.19 14.55
C PHE A 86 2.83 -8.45 13.99
N GLY A 87 2.14 -9.60 14.08
CA GLY A 87 2.71 -10.88 13.63
C GLY A 87 2.50 -11.22 12.15
N HIS A 88 1.52 -10.61 11.49
CA HIS A 88 1.16 -10.93 10.11
C HIS A 88 0.85 -9.69 9.30
N LEU A 89 1.36 -9.65 8.07
CA LEU A 89 0.97 -8.70 7.04
C LEU A 89 -0.05 -9.35 6.10
N LEU A 90 -1.30 -8.89 6.13
CA LEU A 90 -2.36 -9.38 5.26
C LEU A 90 -2.41 -8.54 3.98
N VAL A 91 -2.04 -9.14 2.85
CA VAL A 91 -2.02 -8.48 1.55
C VAL A 91 -3.40 -8.62 0.89
N PHE A 92 -4.01 -7.49 0.53
CA PHE A 92 -5.26 -7.47 -0.21
C PHE A 92 -5.00 -7.81 -1.69
N GLY A 93 -5.77 -8.75 -2.21
CA GLY A 93 -5.72 -9.12 -3.62
C GLY A 93 -6.56 -8.16 -4.47
N PHE A 94 -6.02 -7.77 -5.61
CA PHE A 94 -6.69 -6.92 -6.60
C PHE A 94 -6.80 -7.64 -7.94
N ASP A 95 -7.74 -7.19 -8.77
CA ASP A 95 -8.01 -7.79 -10.08
C ASP A 95 -6.95 -7.41 -11.13
N TYR A 96 -5.75 -7.99 -11.01
CA TYR A 96 -4.67 -7.87 -11.98
C TYR A 96 -4.79 -8.90 -13.13
N VAL A 97 -6.00 -9.32 -13.52
CA VAL A 97 -6.20 -10.35 -14.56
C VAL A 97 -5.53 -9.99 -15.89
N ASP A 98 -5.51 -8.71 -16.25
CA ASP A 98 -4.87 -8.20 -17.48
C ASP A 98 -3.35 -8.01 -17.33
N HIS A 99 -2.86 -7.92 -16.09
CA HIS A 99 -1.45 -7.69 -15.75
C HIS A 99 -0.94 -8.70 -14.70
N PRO A 100 -1.15 -10.02 -14.90
CA PRO A 100 -0.96 -11.00 -13.83
C PRO A 100 0.52 -11.16 -13.46
N GLN A 101 1.43 -10.86 -14.39
CA GLN A 101 2.86 -10.90 -14.12
C GLN A 101 3.31 -9.79 -13.16
N ALA A 102 2.73 -8.60 -13.25
CA ALA A 102 3.05 -7.50 -12.34
C ALA A 102 2.67 -7.86 -10.90
N TRP A 103 1.48 -8.43 -10.71
CA TRP A 103 1.02 -8.87 -9.39
C TRP A 103 1.85 -10.03 -8.83
N ARG A 104 2.14 -11.05 -9.65
CA ARG A 104 2.99 -12.17 -9.25
C ARG A 104 4.39 -11.71 -8.85
N HIS A 105 5.01 -10.86 -9.67
CA HIS A 105 6.33 -10.29 -9.37
C HIS A 105 6.33 -9.51 -8.06
N SER A 106 5.30 -8.67 -7.82
CA SER A 106 5.14 -7.97 -6.54
C SER A 106 5.09 -8.91 -5.34
N LEU A 107 4.31 -10.00 -5.43
CA LEU A 107 4.25 -11.01 -4.36
C LEU A 107 5.57 -11.77 -4.19
N GLU A 108 6.28 -12.05 -5.28
CA GLU A 108 7.61 -12.66 -5.23
C GLU A 108 8.64 -11.78 -4.55
N LEU A 109 8.70 -10.49 -4.91
CA LEU A 109 9.56 -9.50 -4.26
C LEU A 109 9.21 -9.33 -2.78
N LEU A 110 7.92 -9.26 -2.44
CA LEU A 110 7.48 -9.21 -1.05
C LEU A 110 8.01 -10.43 -0.28
N ALA A 111 7.82 -11.63 -0.80
CA ALA A 111 8.20 -12.87 -0.13
C ALA A 111 9.73 -13.07 -0.05
N LYS A 112 10.46 -12.79 -1.13
CA LYS A 112 11.89 -13.14 -1.27
C LYS A 112 12.85 -12.00 -0.91
N GLU A 113 12.42 -10.74 -1.04
CA GLU A 113 13.29 -9.58 -0.83
C GLU A 113 12.89 -8.75 0.38
N VAL A 114 11.58 -8.53 0.59
CA VAL A 114 11.10 -7.68 1.69
C VAL A 114 11.05 -8.43 3.03
N LEU A 115 10.33 -9.56 3.08
CA LEU A 115 10.12 -10.30 4.33
C LEU A 115 11.45 -10.69 5.05
N PRO A 116 12.53 -11.09 4.35
CA PRO A 116 13.82 -11.34 5.00
C PRO A 116 14.41 -10.11 5.69
N LYS A 117 14.21 -8.90 5.14
CA LYS A 117 14.73 -7.64 5.72
C LYS A 117 14.04 -7.28 7.03
N VAL A 118 12.75 -7.59 7.15
CA VAL A 118 11.93 -7.29 8.34
C VAL A 118 11.80 -8.46 9.32
N LYS A 119 12.48 -9.59 9.06
CA LYS A 119 12.42 -10.79 9.91
C LYS A 119 12.81 -10.52 11.36
N HIS A 120 13.68 -9.54 11.59
CA HIS A 120 14.14 -9.15 12.92
C HIS A 120 13.05 -8.48 13.78
N LEU A 121 11.93 -8.06 13.19
CA LEU A 121 10.79 -7.47 13.91
C LEU A 121 9.93 -8.53 14.63
N SER A 122 10.03 -9.79 14.22
CA SER A 122 9.36 -10.91 14.86
C SER A 122 10.23 -11.44 16.02
N ALA A 123 10.16 -10.80 17.17
CA ALA A 123 10.72 -11.30 18.44
C ALA A 123 9.66 -12.06 19.24
#